data_AF-A0A6I6MML8-F1
#
_entry.id   AF-A0A6I6MML8-F1
#
_cell.length_a   1.000
_cell.length_b   1.000
_cell.length_c   1.000
_cell.angle_alpha   90.00
_cell.angle_beta   90.00
_cell.angle_gamma   90.00
#
_symmetry.space_group_name_H-M   'P 1'
#
loop_
_entity.id
_entity.type
_entity.pdbx_description
1 polymer ?
#
loop_
_entity_poly.entity_id
_entity_poly.type
_entity_poly.pdbx_seq_one_letter_code
_entity_poly.pdbx_strand_id
1 'polypeptide(L)'
;MKLSNLIARCAAAAISVALIACTDPGVTHPDPEAAEQVGEAEALPQALPPPSETTPRYVGLWATTQAGCENPAWRWRERQVSTQGEVSCDFSNVQLTNTGYAIAATCHAEGDTTTHNMQISFAESARAMMVADGPWSGPTSLVYCGALPPE
;
A
#
# COMPACT_ATOMS: atom_id res chain seq x y z
N MET A 1 24.51 -43.74 47.09
CA MET A 1 25.77 -44.37 47.55
C MET A 1 26.91 -43.76 46.76
N LYS A 2 27.84 -43.06 47.44
CA LYS A 2 29.30 -43.34 47.52
C LYS A 2 30.04 -43.20 46.16
N LEU A 3 31.18 -42.53 45.96
CA LEU A 3 32.23 -41.91 46.78
C LEU A 3 33.09 -41.07 45.78
N SER A 4 33.52 -39.84 46.11
CA SER A 4 34.94 -39.46 46.41
C SER A 4 35.94 -39.61 45.23
N ASN A 5 36.44 -38.50 44.66
CA ASN A 5 37.65 -37.71 45.04
C ASN A 5 38.95 -38.17 44.35
N LEU A 6 39.67 -37.23 43.71
CA LEU A 6 41.10 -36.85 43.88
C LEU A 6 41.68 -36.25 42.57
N ILE A 7 41.78 -34.91 42.47
CA ILE A 7 42.97 -34.04 42.67
C ILE A 7 44.10 -34.24 41.64
N ALA A 8 44.37 -33.17 40.86
CA ALA A 8 45.69 -32.54 40.64
C ALA A 8 45.59 -31.51 39.48
N ARG A 9 45.30 -30.23 39.75
CA ARG A 9 46.26 -29.11 39.79
C ARG A 9 47.36 -29.14 38.71
N CYS A 10 47.24 -28.26 37.71
CA CYS A 10 48.34 -27.43 37.23
C CYS A 10 47.79 -26.15 36.57
N ALA A 11 48.53 -25.07 36.79
CA ALA A 11 48.15 -23.67 36.62
C ALA A 11 48.49 -23.12 35.21
N ALA A 12 48.22 -21.82 35.05
CA ALA A 12 48.58 -20.88 33.96
C ALA A 12 47.48 -20.74 32.90
N ALA A 13 46.65 -19.68 32.96
CA ALA A 13 46.94 -18.29 32.59
C ALA A 13 47.11 -18.07 31.08
N ALA A 14 46.04 -17.59 30.44
CA ALA A 14 46.10 -16.67 29.30
C ALA A 14 44.73 -16.00 29.15
N ILE A 15 44.58 -14.81 29.73
CA ILE A 15 43.47 -13.91 29.43
C ILE A 15 43.81 -13.30 28.07
N SER A 16 43.26 -13.86 27.00
CA SER A 16 43.29 -13.23 25.68
C SER A 16 42.20 -12.17 25.63
N VAL A 17 42.55 -10.93 25.98
CA VAL A 17 41.76 -9.75 25.63
C VAL A 17 41.86 -9.58 24.12
N ALA A 18 40.85 -10.06 23.39
CA ALA A 18 40.68 -9.71 21.99
C ALA A 18 40.32 -8.22 21.92
N LEU A 19 41.28 -7.40 21.49
CA LEU A 19 41.05 -6.04 21.06
C LEU A 19 40.12 -6.10 19.84
N ILE A 20 38.82 -5.92 20.05
CA ILE A 20 37.90 -5.55 18.98
C ILE A 20 38.25 -4.10 18.65
N ALA A 21 39.14 -3.93 17.66
CA ALA A 21 39.31 -2.64 17.02
C ALA A 21 37.95 -2.29 16.40
N CYS A 22 37.34 -1.20 16.85
CA CYS A 22 36.24 -0.56 16.16
C CYS A 22 36.77 -0.10 14.79
N THR A 23 36.58 -0.93 13.77
CA THR A 23 36.76 -0.51 12.39
C THR A 23 35.64 0.48 12.09
N ASP A 24 36.01 1.75 11.99
CA ASP A 24 35.16 2.80 11.45
C ASP A 24 34.71 2.35 10.04
N PRO A 25 33.40 2.19 9.75
CA PRO A 25 32.96 1.83 8.42
C PRO A 25 33.31 3.01 7.51
N GLY A 26 34.39 2.86 6.74
CA GLY A 26 34.84 3.88 5.80
C GLY A 26 33.67 4.30 4.93
N VAL A 27 33.33 5.59 4.99
CA VAL A 27 32.34 6.20 4.12
C VAL A 27 32.87 6.04 2.70
N THR A 28 32.36 5.04 1.97
CA THR A 28 32.62 4.89 0.54
C THR A 28 32.01 6.11 -0.14
N HIS A 29 32.86 6.95 -0.74
CA HIS A 29 32.40 8.05 -1.58
C HIS A 29 31.50 7.45 -2.68
N PRO A 30 30.31 8.04 -2.94
CA PRO A 30 29.48 7.60 -4.05
C PRO A 30 30.28 7.69 -5.34
N ASP A 31 30.31 6.58 -6.08
CA ASP A 31 30.99 6.48 -7.37
C ASP A 31 30.33 7.46 -8.36
N PRO A 32 31.05 8.49 -8.86
CA PRO A 32 30.49 9.46 -9.78
C PRO A 32 30.10 8.82 -11.12
N GLU A 33 30.72 7.72 -11.54
CA GLU A 33 30.38 7.01 -12.78
C GLU A 33 29.08 6.20 -12.64
N ALA A 34 28.76 5.74 -11.42
CA ALA A 34 27.48 5.07 -11.13
C ALA A 34 26.30 6.04 -11.17
N ALA A 35 26.52 7.31 -10.78
CA ALA A 35 25.48 8.34 -10.81
C ALA A 35 25.12 8.77 -12.24
N GLU A 36 26.07 8.72 -13.18
CA GLU A 36 25.84 9.06 -14.60
C GLU A 36 25.09 7.97 -15.38
N GLN A 37 25.06 6.73 -14.87
CA GLN A 37 24.33 5.62 -15.50
C GLN A 37 22.85 5.56 -15.11
N VAL A 38 22.45 6.32 -14.08
CA VAL A 38 21.05 6.50 -13.73
C VAL A 38 20.54 7.64 -14.62
N GLY A 39 19.94 7.28 -15.76
CA GLY A 39 19.30 8.26 -16.65
C GLY A 39 18.37 9.19 -15.88
N GLU A 40 18.11 10.39 -16.42
CA GLU A 40 17.23 11.39 -15.81
C GLU A 40 15.98 10.73 -15.24
N ALA A 41 15.80 10.86 -13.91
CA ALA A 41 14.63 10.35 -13.23
C ALA A 41 13.41 11.09 -13.81
N GLU A 42 12.75 10.44 -14.76
CA GLU A 42 11.55 10.99 -15.38
C GLU A 42 10.52 11.19 -14.28
N ALA A 43 10.15 12.45 -14.05
CA ALA A 43 9.20 12.80 -13.02
C ALA A 43 7.83 12.23 -13.42
N LEU A 44 7.53 11.03 -12.93
CA LEU A 44 6.20 10.45 -13.05
C LEU A 44 5.19 11.48 -12.56
N PRO A 45 4.11 11.78 -13.30
CA PRO A 45 3.13 12.77 -12.88
C PRO A 45 2.69 12.49 -11.44
N GLN A 46 2.98 13.47 -10.59
CA GLN A 46 3.05 13.36 -9.15
C GLN A 46 1.68 13.64 -8.52
N ALA A 47 1.23 12.73 -7.65
CA ALA A 47 0.03 12.80 -6.82
C ALA A 47 -1.32 12.46 -7.49
N LEU A 48 -2.25 12.03 -6.65
CA LEU A 48 -3.67 11.93 -6.98
C LEU A 48 -4.22 13.32 -7.32
N PRO A 49 -5.25 13.42 -8.18
CA PRO A 49 -5.91 14.70 -8.39
C PRO A 49 -6.37 15.26 -7.04
N PRO A 50 -6.18 16.57 -6.80
CA PRO A 50 -6.63 17.18 -5.57
C PRO A 50 -8.16 17.03 -5.47
N PRO A 51 -8.69 16.74 -4.27
CA PRO A 51 -10.12 16.76 -4.05
C PRO A 51 -10.59 18.18 -4.30
N SER A 52 -11.62 18.34 -5.12
CA SER A 52 -12.32 19.61 -5.23
C SER A 52 -13.48 19.61 -4.23
N GLU A 53 -13.98 20.80 -3.90
CA GLU A 53 -15.19 20.92 -3.06
C GLU A 53 -16.40 20.20 -3.68
N THR A 54 -16.39 20.01 -5.01
CA THR A 54 -17.49 19.43 -5.77
C THR A 54 -17.30 17.96 -6.10
N THR A 55 -16.08 17.41 -6.01
CA THR A 55 -15.79 16.07 -6.51
C THR A 55 -14.96 15.28 -5.49
N PRO A 56 -15.54 14.20 -4.90
CA PRO A 56 -14.83 13.34 -3.97
C PRO A 56 -13.58 12.71 -4.60
N ARG A 57 -12.53 12.52 -3.78
CA ARG A 57 -11.22 12.01 -4.24
C ARG A 57 -11.28 10.60 -4.83
N TYR A 58 -12.26 9.78 -4.45
CA TYR A 58 -12.42 8.44 -5.01
C TYR A 58 -12.99 8.43 -6.43
N VAL A 59 -13.52 9.55 -6.94
CA VAL A 59 -14.13 9.60 -8.27
C VAL A 59 -13.07 9.46 -9.35
N GLY A 60 -13.23 8.49 -10.24
CA GLY A 60 -12.28 8.19 -11.29
C GLY A 60 -12.32 6.77 -11.81
N LEU A 61 -11.37 6.48 -12.69
CA LEU A 61 -11.05 5.14 -13.18
C LEU A 61 -9.93 4.56 -12.33
N TRP A 62 -10.11 3.30 -11.94
CA TRP A 62 -9.19 2.60 -11.05
C TRP A 62 -8.94 1.17 -11.53
N ALA A 63 -7.80 0.59 -11.15
CA ALA A 63 -7.45 -0.79 -11.45
C ALA A 63 -6.68 -1.41 -10.28
N THR A 64 -6.61 -2.73 -10.18
CA THR A 64 -5.82 -3.42 -9.14
C THR A 64 -4.31 -3.39 -9.39
N THR A 65 -3.89 -3.07 -10.62
CA THR A 65 -2.49 -3.00 -11.05
C THR A 65 -2.32 -1.90 -12.10
N GLN A 66 -1.07 -1.44 -12.29
CA GLN A 66 -0.76 -0.42 -13.31
C GLN A 66 -1.08 -0.88 -14.73
N ALA A 67 -0.80 -2.14 -15.07
CA ALA A 67 -1.14 -2.73 -16.37
C ALA A 67 -2.67 -2.74 -16.60
N GLY A 68 -3.45 -2.93 -15.52
CA GLY A 68 -4.91 -2.86 -15.58
C GLY A 68 -5.47 -1.49 -15.94
N CYS A 69 -4.66 -0.42 -15.93
CA CYS A 69 -5.11 0.90 -16.37
C CYS A 69 -5.29 1.02 -17.90
N GLU A 70 -4.79 0.07 -18.69
CA GLU A 70 -5.11 -0.01 -20.12
C GLU A 70 -6.60 -0.33 -20.36
N ASN A 71 -7.21 -1.07 -19.44
CA ASN A 71 -8.64 -1.38 -19.43
C ASN A 71 -9.17 -1.41 -17.98
N PRO A 72 -9.41 -0.23 -17.36
CA PRO A 72 -9.70 -0.13 -15.94
C PRO A 72 -11.01 -0.84 -15.60
N ALA A 73 -10.91 -1.82 -14.71
CA ALA A 73 -12.05 -2.62 -14.30
C ALA A 73 -12.99 -1.85 -13.36
N TRP A 74 -12.52 -0.79 -12.68
CA TRP A 74 -13.29 -0.08 -11.67
C TRP A 74 -13.62 1.34 -12.10
N ARG A 75 -14.90 1.68 -12.01
CA ARG A 75 -15.42 3.03 -12.28
C ARG A 75 -16.12 3.55 -11.04
N TRP A 76 -15.53 4.56 -10.42
CA TRP A 76 -16.07 5.21 -9.23
C TRP A 76 -16.67 6.56 -9.62
N ARG A 77 -17.98 6.69 -9.45
CA ARG A 77 -18.75 7.93 -9.55
C ARG A 77 -19.12 8.42 -8.15
N GLU A 78 -19.59 9.66 -8.05
CA GLU A 78 -19.95 10.28 -6.76
C GLU A 78 -20.89 9.44 -5.91
N ARG A 79 -21.85 8.75 -6.54
CA ARG A 79 -22.90 7.98 -5.87
C ARG A 79 -22.93 6.51 -6.26
N GLN A 80 -21.92 6.01 -6.95
CA GLN A 80 -21.91 4.63 -7.44
C GLN A 80 -20.50 4.12 -7.69
N VAL A 81 -20.27 2.82 -7.50
CA VAL A 81 -19.14 2.10 -8.09
C VAL A 81 -19.65 0.99 -8.99
N SER A 82 -18.96 0.76 -10.10
CA SER A 82 -19.13 -0.45 -10.89
C SER A 82 -17.78 -1.10 -11.20
N THR A 83 -17.75 -2.43 -11.15
CA THR A 83 -16.68 -3.24 -11.74
C THR A 83 -17.12 -3.72 -13.12
N GLN A 84 -16.19 -4.26 -13.94
CA GLN A 84 -16.56 -4.86 -15.23
C GLN A 84 -17.47 -6.08 -15.04
N GLY A 85 -18.79 -5.84 -15.07
CA GLY A 85 -19.82 -6.86 -15.24
C GLY A 85 -20.21 -7.67 -14.01
N GLU A 86 -19.46 -7.58 -12.92
CA GLU A 86 -19.64 -8.47 -11.77
C GLU A 86 -20.36 -7.79 -10.61
N VAL A 87 -20.00 -6.55 -10.30
CA VAL A 87 -20.48 -5.84 -9.11
C VAL A 87 -20.85 -4.40 -9.46
N SER A 88 -22.00 -3.96 -8.97
CA SER A 88 -22.35 -2.55 -8.93
C SER A 88 -22.88 -2.19 -7.55
N CYS A 89 -22.50 -1.03 -7.01
CA CYS A 89 -23.03 -0.56 -5.74
C CYS A 89 -23.49 0.89 -5.83
N ASP A 90 -24.70 1.17 -5.35
CA ASP A 90 -25.23 2.51 -5.21
C ASP A 90 -25.00 3.03 -3.79
N PHE A 91 -24.49 4.25 -3.68
CA PHE A 91 -24.16 4.86 -2.39
C PHE A 91 -25.39 5.58 -1.86
N SER A 92 -25.79 5.24 -0.63
CA SER A 92 -26.87 5.92 0.08
C SER A 92 -26.34 7.08 0.94
N ASN A 93 -25.13 6.95 1.48
CA ASN A 93 -24.47 7.95 2.31
C ASN A 93 -22.96 7.92 2.09
N VAL A 94 -22.35 9.10 2.02
CA VAL A 94 -20.90 9.28 1.86
C VAL A 94 -20.46 10.31 2.90
N GLN A 95 -19.57 9.90 3.81
CA GLN A 95 -19.05 10.74 4.87
C GLN A 95 -17.53 10.83 4.77
N LEU A 96 -17.00 12.05 4.80
CA LEU A 96 -15.56 12.27 4.87
C LEU A 96 -15.04 11.85 6.25
N THR A 97 -13.89 11.19 6.29
CA THR A 97 -13.20 10.77 7.51
C THR A 97 -11.77 11.32 7.51
N ASN A 98 -11.02 11.07 8.59
CA ASN A 98 -9.61 11.50 8.68
C ASN A 98 -8.70 10.82 7.64
N THR A 99 -9.08 9.65 7.12
CA THR A 99 -8.26 8.82 6.23
C THR A 99 -8.82 8.69 4.82
N GLY A 100 -10.05 9.14 4.58
CA GLY A 100 -10.75 9.04 3.30
C GLY A 100 -12.26 9.15 3.49
N TYR A 101 -13.00 8.09 3.22
CA TYR A 101 -14.46 8.10 3.24
C TYR A 101 -15.06 6.86 3.90
N ALA A 102 -16.20 7.05 4.56
CA ALA A 102 -17.11 5.99 4.97
C ALA A 102 -18.35 6.03 4.09
N ILE A 103 -18.70 4.91 3.47
CA ILE A 103 -19.77 4.83 2.47
C ILE A 103 -20.75 3.72 2.83
N ALA A 104 -22.00 4.09 3.06
CA ALA A 104 -23.09 3.11 3.11
C ALA A 104 -23.57 2.84 1.68
N ALA A 105 -23.60 1.58 1.26
CA ALA A 105 -23.95 1.21 -0.11
C ALA A 105 -24.83 -0.04 -0.18
N THR A 106 -25.63 -0.11 -1.23
CA THR A 106 -26.36 -1.32 -1.63
C THR A 106 -25.67 -1.87 -2.88
N CYS A 107 -25.19 -3.11 -2.82
CA CYS A 107 -24.45 -3.76 -3.88
C CYS A 107 -25.24 -4.89 -4.53
N HIS A 108 -25.15 -4.97 -5.85
CA HIS A 108 -25.67 -6.02 -6.70
C HIS A 108 -24.50 -6.82 -7.27
N ALA A 109 -24.44 -8.12 -6.96
CA ALA A 109 -23.41 -9.04 -7.44
C ALA A 109 -24.02 -10.42 -7.66
N GLU A 110 -23.78 -11.05 -8.81
CA GLU A 110 -24.25 -12.41 -9.13
C GLU A 110 -25.77 -12.66 -8.93
N GLY A 111 -26.59 -11.60 -8.99
CA GLY A 111 -28.04 -11.66 -8.77
C GLY A 111 -28.48 -11.42 -7.31
N ASP A 112 -27.54 -11.36 -6.37
CA ASP A 112 -27.79 -11.04 -4.98
C ASP A 112 -27.68 -9.54 -4.71
N THR A 113 -28.48 -9.06 -3.75
CA THR A 113 -28.45 -7.67 -3.27
C THR A 113 -28.10 -7.64 -1.80
N THR A 114 -27.03 -6.94 -1.46
CA THR A 114 -26.49 -6.86 -0.09
C THR A 114 -26.13 -5.43 0.30
N THR A 115 -26.17 -5.12 1.60
CA THR A 115 -25.83 -3.79 2.12
C THR A 115 -24.46 -3.83 2.79
N HIS A 116 -23.65 -2.81 2.54
CA HIS A 116 -22.26 -2.70 2.99
C HIS A 116 -21.96 -1.33 3.59
N ASN A 117 -21.06 -1.28 4.56
CA ASN A 117 -20.47 -0.05 5.08
C ASN A 117 -18.99 -0.02 4.69
N MET A 118 -18.74 0.40 3.45
CA MET A 118 -17.41 0.40 2.86
C MET A 118 -16.53 1.51 3.45
N GLN A 119 -15.25 1.20 3.60
CA GLN A 119 -14.24 2.16 4.02
C GLN A 119 -13.24 2.40 2.90
N ILE A 120 -13.02 3.68 2.59
CA ILE A 120 -12.04 4.14 1.61
C ILE A 120 -10.93 4.90 2.32
N SER A 121 -9.69 4.56 2.00
CA SER A 121 -8.52 5.33 2.42
C SER A 121 -7.52 5.50 1.27
N PHE A 122 -6.66 6.51 1.36
CA PHE A 122 -5.72 6.85 0.30
C PHE A 122 -4.27 6.75 0.77
N ALA A 123 -3.42 6.22 -0.10
CA ALA A 123 -1.97 6.29 0.01
C ALA A 123 -1.44 7.25 -1.06
N GLU A 124 -1.31 8.52 -0.70
CA GLU A 124 -0.96 9.62 -1.62
C GLU A 124 0.36 9.39 -2.36
N SER A 125 1.38 8.89 -1.67
CA SER A 125 2.70 8.59 -2.26
C SER A 125 2.66 7.49 -3.32
N ALA A 126 1.66 6.61 -3.27
CA ALA A 126 1.51 5.48 -4.18
C ALA A 126 0.38 5.66 -5.20
N ARG A 127 -0.33 6.80 -5.17
CA ARG A 127 -1.54 7.05 -5.97
C ARG A 127 -2.55 5.91 -5.86
N ALA A 128 -2.68 5.37 -4.66
CA ALA A 128 -3.47 4.20 -4.39
C ALA A 128 -4.66 4.51 -3.47
N MET A 129 -5.73 3.76 -3.67
CA MET A 129 -6.93 3.74 -2.86
C MET A 129 -7.11 2.33 -2.30
N MET A 130 -7.37 2.24 -1.00
CA MET A 130 -7.78 1.01 -0.35
C MET A 130 -9.28 1.03 -0.13
N VAL A 131 -9.95 -0.05 -0.52
CA VAL A 131 -11.38 -0.24 -0.32
C VAL A 131 -11.59 -1.46 0.57
N ALA A 132 -12.24 -1.30 1.70
CA ALA A 132 -12.55 -2.38 2.64
C ALA A 132 -14.06 -2.51 2.86
N ASP A 133 -14.48 -3.66 3.39
CA ASP A 133 -15.86 -3.94 3.82
C ASP A 133 -16.91 -3.76 2.72
N GLY A 134 -16.52 -4.01 1.46
CA GLY A 134 -17.42 -4.12 0.32
C GLY A 134 -17.76 -5.59 -0.02
N PRO A 135 -18.46 -5.84 -1.14
CA PRO A 135 -18.90 -7.18 -1.55
C PRO A 135 -17.75 -8.09 -2.05
N TRP A 136 -16.52 -7.61 -2.10
CA TRP A 136 -15.34 -8.38 -2.54
C TRP A 136 -14.74 -9.20 -1.40
N SER A 137 -13.91 -10.19 -1.71
CA SER A 137 -13.36 -11.17 -0.76
C SER A 137 -12.43 -10.61 0.33
N GLY A 138 -12.20 -9.30 0.35
CA GLY A 138 -11.42 -8.60 1.35
C GLY A 138 -11.04 -7.17 0.92
N PRO A 139 -10.18 -6.50 1.70
CA PRO A 139 -9.64 -5.21 1.32
C PRO A 139 -8.95 -5.25 -0.05
N THR A 140 -9.30 -4.32 -0.92
CA THR A 140 -8.80 -4.24 -2.30
C THR A 140 -7.98 -2.98 -2.50
N SER A 141 -6.74 -3.16 -2.96
CA SER A 141 -5.87 -2.06 -3.39
C SER A 141 -6.14 -1.70 -4.83
N LEU A 142 -6.30 -0.40 -5.09
CA LEU A 142 -6.56 0.14 -6.41
C LEU A 142 -5.56 1.25 -6.72
N VAL A 143 -5.04 1.27 -7.94
CA VAL A 143 -4.22 2.36 -8.49
C VAL A 143 -5.09 3.27 -9.36
N TYR A 144 -4.81 4.57 -9.30
CA TYR A 144 -5.55 5.57 -10.08
C TYR A 144 -5.14 5.53 -11.56
N CYS A 145 -6.11 5.32 -12.44
CA CYS A 145 -5.89 5.23 -13.89
C CYS A 145 -6.23 6.52 -14.63
N GLY A 146 -7.12 7.35 -14.10
CA GLY A 146 -7.49 8.61 -14.74
C GLY A 146 -8.88 9.10 -14.34
N ALA A 147 -9.27 10.24 -14.89
CA ALA A 147 -10.61 10.79 -14.72
C ALA A 147 -11.64 9.92 -15.47
N LEU A 148 -12.90 9.98 -15.03
CA LEU A 148 -14.00 9.42 -15.81
C LEU A 148 -14.11 10.15 -17.16
N PRO A 149 -14.44 9.45 -18.26
CA PRO A 149 -14.74 10.11 -19.52
C PRO A 149 -15.99 10.99 -19.37
N PRO A 150 -16.09 12.11 -20.11
CA PRO A 150 -17.32 12.90 -20.17
C PRO A 150 -18.45 12.03 -20.74
N GLU A 151 -19.65 12.15 -20.16
CA GLU A 151 -20.86 11.45 -20.62
C GLU A 151 -21.47 12.11 -21.87
#